data_AF-A0A3M1D688-F1
#
_entry.id   AF-A0A3M1D688-F1
#
_cell.length_a   1.000
_cell.length_b   1.000
_cell.length_c   1.000
_cell.angle_alpha   90.00
_cell.angle_beta   90.00
_cell.angle_gamma   90.00
#
_symmetry.space_group_name_H-M   'P 1'
#
loop_
_entity.id
_entity.type
_entity.pdbx_description
1 polymer ?
#
loop_
_entity_poly.entity_id
_entity_poly.type
_entity_poly.pdbx_seq_one_letter_code
_entity_poly.pdbx_strand_id
1 'polypeptide(L)'
;MNTANSRPAAVAVPQALIAGSMALVLAALSACGFEPLLGRATASGHELPDGGTGCVVGNVFFAADMNEGTLDDNCDPIDRFLWAEDKPGASMFFAAGIHPDSPIQDNAIEQMLGAWQPNLIPMHDDGTCGDEVASDGIWTISFDLPVGLRIGYKYTWGLQGENWGGTEEWPGNRRLLEIVDVNGDGVVARFDEFGDQTTNKDKANQLLPANGGRGSIDWETDANGDGIPDARERMVDTDGDCVLDTWWTPSTAGG
;
A
#
# COMPACT_ATOMS: atom_id res chain seq x y z
N MET A 1 -28.87 -57.19 28.15
CA MET A 1 -28.18 -58.33 27.51
C MET A 1 -27.15 -57.73 26.57
N ASN A 2 -25.89 -57.62 27.03
CA ASN A 2 -24.74 -58.43 26.58
C ASN A 2 -24.46 -58.27 25.07
N THR A 3 -23.30 -57.82 24.58
CA THR A 3 -21.92 -58.04 25.05
C THR A 3 -20.96 -56.99 24.50
N ALA A 4 -20.04 -56.56 25.36
CA ALA A 4 -18.82 -55.83 25.03
C ALA A 4 -17.86 -56.68 24.17
N ASN A 5 -17.01 -56.01 23.37
CA ASN A 5 -15.80 -56.62 22.85
C ASN A 5 -14.62 -55.64 22.97
N SER A 6 -13.73 -55.97 23.90
CA SER A 6 -12.50 -55.25 24.24
C SER A 6 -11.32 -56.17 23.97
N ARG A 7 -10.32 -55.74 23.19
CA ARG A 7 -8.99 -56.36 23.11
C ARG A 7 -7.91 -55.32 22.70
N PRO A 8 -6.63 -55.57 23.01
CA PRO A 8 -5.85 -54.67 23.85
C PRO A 8 -4.63 -54.01 23.18
N ALA A 9 -3.95 -53.20 24.01
CA ALA A 9 -2.78 -52.37 23.81
C ALA A 9 -1.62 -52.94 22.96
N ALA A 10 -1.00 -52.04 22.20
CA ALA A 10 0.42 -52.12 21.85
C ALA A 10 1.12 -50.85 22.37
N VAL A 11 2.02 -51.08 23.32
CA VAL A 11 2.99 -50.12 23.87
C VAL A 11 4.14 -49.99 22.88
N ALA A 12 4.47 -48.77 22.48
CA ALA A 12 5.77 -48.43 21.91
C ALA A 12 6.18 -47.02 22.36
N VAL A 13 7.26 -46.98 23.13
CA VAL A 13 8.08 -45.82 23.54
C VAL A 13 9.53 -46.34 23.39
N PRO A 14 10.59 -45.53 23.17
CA PRO A 14 10.70 -44.11 22.79
C PRO A 14 11.60 -43.90 21.56
N GLN A 15 11.50 -42.74 20.90
CA GLN A 15 12.72 -42.06 20.43
C GLN A 15 12.58 -40.56 20.65
N ALA A 16 13.43 -40.06 21.55
CA ALA A 16 13.67 -38.65 21.76
C ALA A 16 14.35 -38.08 20.51
N LEU A 17 13.67 -37.18 19.80
CA LEU A 17 14.31 -36.28 18.86
C LEU A 17 14.39 -34.89 19.50
N ILE A 18 15.59 -34.66 20.04
CA ILE A 18 16.34 -33.41 20.13
C ILE A 18 15.54 -32.15 19.78
N ALA A 19 15.36 -31.34 20.83
CA ALA A 19 15.00 -29.94 20.77
C ALA A 19 15.90 -29.19 19.78
N GLY A 20 15.37 -28.93 18.58
CA GLY A 20 15.76 -27.77 17.79
C GLY A 20 14.92 -26.60 18.24
N SER A 21 15.42 -25.83 19.21
CA SER A 21 14.94 -24.48 19.47
C SER A 21 15.15 -23.67 18.20
N MET A 22 14.16 -23.66 17.33
CA MET A 22 14.07 -22.68 16.26
C MET A 22 13.83 -21.36 16.98
N ALA A 23 14.89 -20.56 17.07
CA ALA A 23 14.83 -19.21 17.57
C ALA A 23 13.74 -18.47 16.79
N LEU A 24 12.58 -18.29 17.43
CA LEU A 24 11.63 -17.26 17.05
C LEU A 24 12.36 -15.95 17.32
N VAL A 25 13.06 -15.43 16.31
CA VAL A 25 13.58 -14.07 16.31
C VAL A 25 12.33 -13.20 16.29
N LEU A 26 11.92 -12.78 17.48
CA LEU A 26 10.94 -11.73 17.68
C LEU A 26 11.63 -10.42 17.26
N ALA A 27 11.70 -10.19 15.95
CA ALA A 27 11.99 -8.87 15.38
C ALA A 27 10.71 -8.04 15.51
N ALA A 28 10.44 -7.56 16.73
CA ALA A 28 9.41 -6.55 16.94
C ALA A 28 10.00 -5.19 16.56
N LEU A 29 9.67 -4.78 15.34
CA LEU A 29 9.37 -3.43 14.88
C LEU A 29 10.36 -2.31 15.26
N SER A 30 11.19 -1.92 14.29
CA SER A 30 11.12 -0.51 13.91
C SER A 30 9.75 -0.35 13.24
N ALA A 31 8.82 0.33 13.91
CA ALA A 31 7.42 0.41 13.47
C ALA A 31 7.28 1.00 12.06
N CYS A 32 8.29 1.73 11.59
CA CYS A 32 8.27 2.40 10.29
C CYS A 32 9.48 2.06 9.42
N GLY A 33 9.95 0.81 9.39
CA GLY A 33 11.04 0.41 8.47
C GLY A 33 12.38 1.16 8.62
N PHE A 34 12.48 2.13 9.54
CA PHE A 34 13.67 2.92 9.80
C PHE A 34 14.53 2.12 10.77
N GLU A 35 15.28 1.14 10.28
CA GLU A 35 16.57 0.91 10.91
C GLU A 35 17.36 2.22 10.78
N PRO A 36 17.84 2.83 11.87
CA PRO A 36 18.88 3.82 11.75
C PRO A 36 20.12 3.05 11.30
N LEU A 37 20.29 2.87 10.00
CA LEU A 37 21.59 2.71 9.40
C LEU A 37 22.34 4.01 9.72
N LEU A 38 22.96 4.02 10.90
CA LEU A 38 23.99 4.94 11.33
C LEU A 38 25.09 4.91 10.26
N GLY A 39 24.89 5.78 9.28
CA GLY A 39 25.46 5.65 7.95
C GLY A 39 24.41 6.09 6.95
N ARG A 40 24.00 7.37 7.03
CA ARG A 40 23.41 8.11 5.90
C ARG A 40 24.45 8.00 4.78
N ALA A 41 24.38 6.91 4.02
CA ALA A 41 25.04 6.78 2.75
C ALA A 41 24.34 7.83 1.91
N THR A 42 24.96 9.01 1.81
CA THR A 42 24.77 9.92 0.69
C THR A 42 24.71 9.05 -0.56
N ALA A 43 23.51 8.83 -1.12
CA ALA A 43 23.28 7.99 -2.27
C ALA A 43 24.27 6.80 -2.33
N SER A 44 24.07 5.73 -1.55
CA SER A 44 24.69 4.47 -1.97
C SER A 44 24.07 4.18 -3.31
N GLY A 45 24.76 4.58 -4.37
CA GLY A 45 24.30 4.55 -5.74
C GLY A 45 23.78 3.15 -5.98
N HIS A 46 22.45 3.02 -5.97
CA HIS A 46 21.84 2.00 -6.78
C HIS A 46 22.21 2.44 -8.18
N GLU A 47 23.33 1.90 -8.68
CA GLU A 47 23.74 2.08 -10.06
C GLU A 47 22.56 1.55 -10.86
N LEU A 48 21.77 2.48 -11.40
CA LEU A 48 20.81 2.11 -12.41
C LEU A 48 21.59 1.35 -13.50
N PRO A 49 20.97 0.39 -14.20
CA PRO A 49 21.65 -0.42 -15.20
C PRO A 49 22.37 0.38 -16.31
N ASP A 50 22.11 1.68 -16.42
CA ASP A 50 22.75 2.63 -17.34
C ASP A 50 23.97 3.37 -16.75
N GLY A 51 24.36 3.12 -15.50
CA GLY A 51 25.48 3.78 -14.81
C GLY A 51 25.18 5.20 -14.32
N GLY A 52 23.91 5.63 -14.36
CA GLY A 52 23.46 6.87 -13.73
C GLY A 52 23.27 6.67 -12.22
N THR A 53 23.87 7.55 -11.41
CA THR A 53 23.39 7.75 -10.03
C THR A 53 22.00 8.35 -10.11
N GLY A 54 20.97 7.50 -10.09
CA GLY A 54 19.58 7.91 -10.00
C GLY A 54 19.38 8.75 -8.74
N CYS A 55 18.73 9.90 -8.88
CA CYS A 55 18.27 10.68 -7.74
C CYS A 55 17.24 9.79 -7.01
N VAL A 56 17.59 9.29 -5.82
CA VAL A 56 16.64 8.56 -4.97
C VAL A 56 15.73 9.61 -4.34
N VAL A 57 14.42 9.56 -4.64
CA VAL A 57 13.43 10.22 -3.78
C VAL A 57 13.22 9.26 -2.62
N GLY A 58 13.99 9.46 -1.56
CA GLY A 58 14.00 8.58 -0.39
C GLY A 58 12.79 8.75 0.52
N ASN A 59 11.62 9.15 -0.01
CA ASN A 59 10.43 9.47 0.79
C ASN A 59 9.18 9.35 -0.11
N VAL A 60 8.69 8.14 -0.34
CA VAL A 60 7.39 7.91 -0.98
C VAL A 60 6.38 7.53 0.09
N PHE A 61 5.30 8.29 0.23
CA PHE A 61 4.24 8.05 1.21
C PHE A 61 2.95 7.63 0.54
N PHE A 62 2.25 6.70 1.19
CA PHE A 62 0.90 6.29 0.84
C PHE A 62 0.01 6.49 2.07
N ALA A 63 -1.11 7.17 1.88
CA ALA A 63 -2.20 7.28 2.83
C ALA A 63 -3.47 6.69 2.23
N ALA A 64 -4.24 6.01 3.06
CA ALA A 64 -5.57 5.52 2.76
C ALA A 64 -6.56 6.07 3.80
N ASP A 65 -7.47 6.94 3.36
CA ASP A 65 -8.59 7.39 4.18
C ASP A 65 -9.68 6.31 4.22
N MET A 66 -10.02 5.87 5.43
CA MET A 66 -11.05 4.86 5.71
C MET A 66 -12.26 5.46 6.45
N ASN A 67 -12.37 6.79 6.49
CA ASN A 67 -13.47 7.47 7.17
C ASN A 67 -14.83 7.27 6.49
N GLU A 68 -15.89 7.53 7.25
CA GLU A 68 -17.25 7.52 6.74
C GLU A 68 -17.65 8.84 6.12
N GLY A 69 -18.26 8.78 4.94
CA GLY A 69 -18.75 9.96 4.24
C GLY A 69 -17.72 10.61 3.33
N THR A 70 -16.50 10.07 3.23
CA THR A 70 -15.53 10.46 2.21
C THR A 70 -16.15 10.31 0.82
N LEU A 71 -15.87 11.29 -0.04
CA LEU A 71 -16.41 11.40 -1.40
C LEU A 71 -15.37 10.90 -2.40
N ASP A 72 -15.83 10.38 -3.54
CA ASP A 72 -14.99 10.06 -4.68
C ASP A 72 -14.81 11.27 -5.64
N ASP A 73 -14.04 11.11 -6.72
CA ASP A 73 -13.85 12.15 -7.75
C ASP A 73 -15.14 12.41 -8.58
N ASN A 74 -16.25 11.72 -8.30
CA ASN A 74 -17.59 12.05 -8.79
C ASN A 74 -18.44 12.84 -7.79
N CYS A 75 -17.90 13.22 -6.62
CA CYS A 75 -18.63 13.76 -5.48
C CYS A 75 -19.66 12.80 -4.85
N ASP A 76 -19.55 11.51 -5.13
CA ASP A 76 -20.46 10.52 -4.58
C ASP A 76 -19.86 9.91 -3.32
N PRO A 77 -20.66 9.66 -2.25
CA PRO A 77 -20.16 8.99 -1.06
C PRO A 77 -19.62 7.59 -1.38
N ILE A 78 -18.45 7.26 -0.84
CA ILE A 78 -17.81 5.96 -1.02
C ILE A 78 -18.42 4.94 -0.06
N ASP A 79 -18.86 3.80 -0.61
CA ASP A 79 -19.13 2.60 0.19
C ASP A 79 -17.82 1.84 0.44
N ARG A 80 -17.11 2.22 1.50
CA ARG A 80 -15.80 1.64 1.87
C ARG A 80 -15.83 0.13 2.13
N PHE A 81 -17.01 -0.47 2.30
CA PHE A 81 -17.17 -1.92 2.51
C PHE A 81 -17.94 -2.61 1.37
N LEU A 82 -18.00 -1.99 0.19
CA LEU A 82 -18.62 -2.60 -0.98
C LEU A 82 -17.98 -3.95 -1.33
N TRP A 83 -16.65 -4.06 -1.19
CA TRP A 83 -15.87 -5.25 -1.55
C TRP A 83 -15.10 -5.89 -0.39
N ALA A 84 -15.01 -5.20 0.75
CA ALA A 84 -14.34 -5.67 1.96
C ALA A 84 -15.35 -5.94 3.08
N GLU A 85 -15.06 -6.90 3.94
CA GLU A 85 -15.86 -7.20 5.13
C GLU A 85 -15.16 -6.63 6.38
N ASP A 86 -15.87 -5.79 7.14
CA ASP A 86 -15.36 -5.32 8.42
C ASP A 86 -15.41 -6.44 9.48
N LYS A 87 -14.24 -6.85 9.96
CA LYS A 87 -14.07 -7.95 10.91
C LYS A 87 -13.39 -7.44 12.17
N PRO A 88 -13.71 -8.00 13.36
CA PRO A 88 -12.96 -7.68 14.57
C PRO A 88 -11.46 -7.90 14.41
N GLY A 89 -10.68 -6.85 14.60
CA GLY A 89 -9.21 -6.88 14.46
C GLY A 89 -8.69 -6.70 13.04
N ALA A 90 -9.55 -6.40 12.07
CA ALA A 90 -9.11 -5.96 10.76
C ALA A 90 -8.33 -4.64 10.85
N SER A 91 -7.34 -4.49 9.97
CA SER A 91 -6.54 -3.29 9.81
C SER A 91 -6.26 -3.02 8.34
N MET A 92 -5.66 -1.86 8.05
CA MET A 92 -5.24 -1.50 6.71
C MET A 92 -3.88 -2.13 6.36
N PHE A 93 -3.76 -2.59 5.11
CA PHE A 93 -2.53 -3.10 4.54
C PHE A 93 -2.30 -2.55 3.13
N PHE A 94 -1.02 -2.51 2.76
CA PHE A 94 -0.56 -2.16 1.43
C PHE A 94 -0.16 -3.43 0.66
N ALA A 95 -0.58 -3.52 -0.61
CA ALA A 95 -0.19 -4.59 -1.50
C ALA A 95 0.20 -4.00 -2.86
N ALA A 96 1.46 -4.19 -3.25
CA ALA A 96 1.98 -3.61 -4.47
C ALA A 96 2.98 -4.53 -5.18
N GLY A 97 3.38 -4.08 -6.36
CA GLY A 97 4.51 -4.61 -7.09
C GLY A 97 4.89 -3.70 -8.26
N ILE A 98 6.08 -3.92 -8.79
CA ILE A 98 6.59 -3.22 -9.95
C ILE A 98 5.69 -3.52 -11.15
N HIS A 99 5.27 -2.46 -11.84
CA HIS A 99 4.48 -2.61 -13.03
C HIS A 99 5.34 -3.18 -14.18
N PRO A 100 4.82 -4.08 -15.04
CA PRO A 100 5.58 -4.61 -16.18
C PRO A 100 6.14 -3.54 -17.13
N ASP A 101 5.47 -2.39 -17.22
CA ASP A 101 5.90 -1.24 -18.03
C ASP A 101 6.87 -0.31 -17.30
N SER A 102 7.29 -0.66 -16.09
CA SER A 102 8.28 0.14 -15.37
C SER A 102 9.63 0.08 -16.06
N PRO A 103 10.31 1.22 -16.25
CA PRO A 103 11.69 1.23 -16.72
C PRO A 103 12.67 0.62 -15.70
N ILE A 104 12.25 0.48 -14.44
CA ILE A 104 13.04 -0.10 -13.36
C ILE A 104 12.39 -1.45 -12.98
N GLN A 105 13.16 -2.53 -13.10
CA GLN A 105 12.73 -3.88 -12.73
C GLN A 105 13.74 -4.44 -11.71
N ASP A 106 13.43 -4.29 -10.42
CA ASP A 106 14.30 -4.71 -9.32
C ASP A 106 13.57 -5.67 -8.39
N ASN A 107 14.11 -6.89 -8.24
CA ASN A 107 13.47 -7.92 -7.44
C ASN A 107 13.48 -7.61 -5.93
N ALA A 108 14.45 -6.85 -5.42
CA ALA A 108 14.48 -6.47 -4.01
C ALA A 108 13.35 -5.49 -3.71
N ILE A 109 13.12 -4.50 -4.60
CA ILE A 109 11.97 -3.59 -4.52
C ILE A 109 10.65 -4.37 -4.64
N GLU A 110 10.54 -5.29 -5.59
CA GLU A 110 9.34 -6.14 -5.73
C GLU A 110 9.00 -6.89 -4.42
N GLN A 111 9.99 -7.50 -3.77
CA GLN A 111 9.79 -8.19 -2.50
C GLN A 111 9.48 -7.23 -1.35
N MET A 112 10.10 -6.04 -1.32
CA MET A 112 9.83 -5.00 -0.33
C MET A 112 8.38 -4.50 -0.41
N LEU A 113 7.84 -4.38 -1.63
CA LEU A 113 6.45 -4.00 -1.91
C LEU A 113 5.44 -5.15 -1.68
N GLY A 114 5.92 -6.32 -1.25
CA GLY A 114 5.09 -7.46 -0.88
C GLY A 114 4.73 -8.38 -2.05
N ALA A 115 5.22 -8.09 -3.26
CA ALA A 115 5.04 -8.90 -4.46
C ALA A 115 3.58 -9.36 -4.68
N TRP A 116 2.63 -8.42 -4.57
CA TRP A 116 1.19 -8.67 -4.67
C TRP A 116 0.62 -9.69 -3.67
N GLN A 117 1.24 -9.85 -2.51
CA GLN A 117 0.66 -10.61 -1.40
C GLN A 117 -0.25 -9.68 -0.56
N PRO A 118 -1.55 -9.98 -0.45
CA PRO A 118 -2.48 -9.17 0.31
C PRO A 118 -2.22 -9.31 1.81
N ASN A 119 -2.61 -8.29 2.56
CA ASN A 119 -2.56 -8.29 4.03
C ASN A 119 -1.18 -8.69 4.59
N LEU A 120 -0.09 -8.37 3.87
CA LEU A 120 1.29 -8.67 4.29
C LEU A 120 1.96 -7.45 4.92
N ILE A 121 1.86 -6.29 4.29
CA ILE A 121 2.52 -5.06 4.72
C ILE A 121 1.49 -4.19 5.46
N PRO A 122 1.56 -4.08 6.80
CA PRO A 122 0.61 -3.27 7.56
C PRO A 122 0.83 -1.78 7.31
N MET A 123 -0.26 -1.01 7.31
CA MET A 123 -0.23 0.45 7.39
C MET A 123 -0.56 0.90 8.82
N HIS A 124 -0.37 2.18 9.13
CA HIS A 124 -0.38 2.72 10.49
C HIS A 124 -1.30 3.94 10.65
N ASP A 125 -2.14 3.94 11.68
CA ASP A 125 -3.01 5.04 12.15
C ASP A 125 -2.72 5.29 13.64
N ASP A 126 -1.43 5.51 13.95
CA ASP A 126 -0.88 5.58 15.31
C ASP A 126 0.07 6.78 15.57
N GLY A 127 0.12 7.75 14.65
CA GLY A 127 0.99 8.92 14.66
C GLY A 127 2.42 8.63 14.21
N THR A 128 2.64 7.52 13.48
CA THR A 128 3.94 7.12 12.96
C THR A 128 3.91 6.83 11.46
N CYS A 129 5.08 6.70 10.84
CA CYS A 129 5.24 6.23 9.46
C CYS A 129 4.61 7.13 8.38
N GLY A 130 4.43 8.41 8.67
CA GLY A 130 3.74 9.36 7.82
C GLY A 130 2.40 9.81 8.39
N ASP A 131 1.85 9.07 9.36
CA ASP A 131 0.60 9.43 10.02
C ASP A 131 0.83 10.61 10.97
N GLU A 132 0.01 11.64 10.79
CA GLU A 132 0.08 12.89 11.53
C GLU A 132 -0.80 12.89 12.78
N VAL A 133 -1.90 12.14 12.77
CA VAL A 133 -2.92 12.15 13.81
C VAL A 133 -3.40 10.72 14.09
N ALA A 134 -2.89 10.13 15.17
CA ALA A 134 -3.31 8.80 15.58
C ALA A 134 -4.82 8.65 15.78
N SER A 135 -5.35 7.54 15.26
CA SER A 135 -6.75 7.11 15.37
C SER A 135 -7.75 8.06 14.71
N ASP A 136 -7.38 8.68 13.60
CA ASP A 136 -8.26 9.53 12.80
C ASP A 136 -8.84 8.82 11.57
N GLY A 137 -8.49 7.53 11.35
CA GLY A 137 -8.96 6.74 10.22
C GLY A 137 -8.13 6.89 8.95
N ILE A 138 -7.04 7.67 8.98
CA ILE A 138 -6.07 7.80 7.91
C ILE A 138 -4.88 6.87 8.21
N TRP A 139 -4.73 5.86 7.37
CA TRP A 139 -3.66 4.86 7.54
C TRP A 139 -2.51 5.21 6.61
N THR A 140 -1.27 5.13 7.09
CA THR A 140 -0.09 5.52 6.32
C THR A 140 1.01 4.47 6.28
N ILE A 141 1.85 4.56 5.24
CA ILE A 141 3.12 3.83 5.12
C ILE A 141 4.08 4.62 4.23
N SER A 142 5.38 4.41 4.41
CA SER A 142 6.42 4.99 3.56
C SER A 142 7.43 3.98 3.03
N PHE A 143 8.04 4.31 1.90
CA PHE A 143 9.08 3.54 1.24
C PHE A 143 10.16 4.44 0.64
N ASP A 144 11.39 3.93 0.59
CA ASP A 144 12.48 4.50 -0.20
C ASP A 144 12.42 3.92 -1.62
N LEU A 145 11.94 4.70 -2.60
CA LEU A 145 11.79 4.24 -3.99
C LEU A 145 12.55 5.14 -4.98
N PRO A 146 13.12 4.58 -6.06
CA PRO A 146 13.80 5.37 -7.07
C PRO A 146 12.81 6.16 -7.94
N VAL A 147 13.20 7.37 -8.33
CA VAL A 147 12.45 8.19 -9.30
C VAL A 147 12.29 7.44 -10.62
N GLY A 148 11.11 7.55 -11.22
CA GLY A 148 10.75 6.89 -12.47
C GLY A 148 10.34 5.43 -12.30
N LEU A 149 10.38 4.87 -11.09
CA LEU A 149 9.75 3.58 -10.81
C LEU A 149 8.25 3.69 -11.09
N ARG A 150 7.67 2.64 -11.67
CA ARG A 150 6.23 2.53 -11.93
C ARG A 150 5.73 1.31 -11.19
N ILE A 151 4.79 1.51 -10.29
CA ILE A 151 4.19 0.43 -9.51
C ILE A 151 2.70 0.33 -9.83
N GLY A 152 2.18 -0.88 -9.66
CA GLY A 152 0.77 -1.04 -9.37
C GLY A 152 0.60 -1.31 -7.89
N TYR A 153 -0.45 -0.79 -7.28
CA TYR A 153 -0.72 -0.99 -5.87
C TYR A 153 -2.22 -1.06 -5.56
N LYS A 154 -2.51 -1.48 -4.33
CA LYS A 154 -3.83 -1.52 -3.72
C LYS A 154 -3.74 -1.43 -2.21
N TYR A 155 -4.87 -1.07 -1.63
CA TYR A 155 -5.12 -1.22 -0.20
C TYR A 155 -6.00 -2.45 0.09
N THR A 156 -5.80 -3.07 1.25
CA THR A 156 -6.67 -4.13 1.76
C THR A 156 -7.05 -3.90 3.22
N TRP A 157 -8.31 -4.20 3.56
CA TRP A 157 -8.86 -4.20 4.92
C TRP A 157 -9.10 -5.66 5.37
N GLY A 158 -8.28 -6.18 6.27
CA GLY A 158 -8.35 -7.61 6.60
C GLY A 158 -7.53 -7.99 7.82
N LEU A 159 -7.38 -9.30 8.05
CA LEU A 159 -6.44 -9.82 9.05
C LEU A 159 -5.06 -10.08 8.41
N GLN A 160 -3.99 -9.94 9.19
CA GLN A 160 -2.63 -10.22 8.73
C GLN A 160 -2.52 -11.62 8.08
N GLY A 161 -2.06 -11.64 6.83
CA GLY A 161 -1.88 -12.85 6.01
C GLY A 161 -3.17 -13.42 5.41
N GLU A 162 -4.30 -12.74 5.55
CA GLU A 162 -5.56 -13.13 4.90
C GLU A 162 -5.46 -13.01 3.38
N ASN A 163 -6.19 -13.86 2.65
CA ASN A 163 -6.23 -13.81 1.19
C ASN A 163 -7.07 -12.61 0.70
N TRP A 164 -6.96 -12.26 -0.59
CA TRP A 164 -7.66 -11.14 -1.24
C TRP A 164 -9.18 -11.07 -1.01
N GLY A 165 -9.85 -12.22 -0.98
CA GLY A 165 -11.32 -12.27 -1.01
C GLY A 165 -11.95 -11.66 0.24
N GLY A 166 -12.71 -10.59 0.05
CA GLY A 166 -13.37 -9.87 1.15
C GLY A 166 -12.43 -8.94 1.94
N THR A 167 -11.23 -8.67 1.43
CA THR A 167 -10.32 -7.68 2.01
C THR A 167 -9.93 -6.57 1.05
N GLU A 168 -9.99 -6.79 -0.27
CA GLU A 168 -9.55 -5.79 -1.24
C GLU A 168 -10.54 -4.65 -1.46
N GLU A 169 -10.01 -3.45 -1.72
CA GLU A 169 -10.80 -2.28 -2.10
C GLU A 169 -11.68 -2.52 -3.35
N TRP A 170 -11.23 -3.38 -4.29
CA TRP A 170 -12.03 -3.91 -5.41
C TRP A 170 -11.32 -5.07 -6.13
N PRO A 171 -12.05 -6.01 -6.76
CA PRO A 171 -11.47 -7.14 -7.48
C PRO A 171 -10.88 -6.78 -8.86
N GLY A 172 -9.76 -7.43 -9.22
CA GLY A 172 -9.27 -7.56 -10.61
C GLY A 172 -8.62 -6.33 -11.29
N ASN A 173 -8.56 -5.20 -10.60
CA ASN A 173 -7.98 -3.93 -11.08
C ASN A 173 -6.79 -3.52 -10.16
N ARG A 174 -6.20 -2.33 -10.27
CA ARG A 174 -5.18 -1.77 -9.34
C ARG A 174 -4.99 -0.27 -9.59
N ARG A 175 -4.48 0.44 -8.58
CA ARG A 175 -3.98 1.82 -8.72
C ARG A 175 -2.61 1.82 -9.39
N LEU A 176 -2.22 2.93 -10.02
CA LEU A 176 -0.91 3.10 -10.65
C LEU A 176 -0.12 4.24 -9.99
N LEU A 177 1.19 4.11 -9.82
CA LEU A 177 2.01 5.26 -9.44
C LEU A 177 3.34 5.24 -10.16
N GLU A 178 3.66 6.32 -10.85
CA GLU A 178 5.01 6.66 -11.29
C GLU A 178 5.64 7.58 -10.23
N ILE A 179 6.79 7.19 -9.70
CA ILE A 179 7.50 7.93 -8.66
C ILE A 179 8.12 9.18 -9.27
N VAL A 180 7.39 10.28 -9.22
CA VAL A 180 7.80 11.62 -9.69
C VAL A 180 7.33 12.63 -8.67
N ASP A 181 8.27 13.39 -8.10
CA ASP A 181 7.98 14.55 -7.26
C ASP A 181 7.53 15.69 -8.19
N VAL A 182 6.22 15.96 -8.19
CA VAL A 182 5.60 16.89 -9.14
C VAL A 182 5.71 18.32 -8.64
N ASN A 183 5.63 18.53 -7.32
CA ASN A 183 5.59 19.85 -6.71
C ASN A 183 6.99 20.39 -6.32
N GLY A 184 8.02 19.53 -6.34
CA GLY A 184 9.42 19.84 -6.06
C GLY A 184 9.76 19.93 -4.57
N ASP A 185 8.96 19.35 -3.68
CA ASP A 185 9.16 19.39 -2.23
C ASP A 185 10.11 18.29 -1.70
N GLY A 186 10.55 17.38 -2.57
CA GLY A 186 11.44 16.26 -2.25
C GLY A 186 10.72 15.01 -1.76
N VAL A 187 9.40 14.95 -1.86
CA VAL A 187 8.53 13.83 -1.46
C VAL A 187 7.70 13.40 -2.67
N VAL A 188 7.26 12.14 -2.67
CA VAL A 188 6.14 11.72 -3.52
C VAL A 188 5.07 11.18 -2.60
N ALA A 189 3.92 11.81 -2.56
CA ALA A 189 2.83 11.38 -1.70
C ALA A 189 1.57 11.01 -2.49
N ARG A 190 0.92 9.93 -2.06
CA ARG A 190 -0.42 9.55 -2.49
C ARG A 190 -1.32 9.50 -1.29
N PHE A 191 -2.33 10.36 -1.29
CA PHE A 191 -3.47 10.24 -0.40
C PHE A 191 -4.63 9.73 -1.25
N ASP A 192 -5.16 8.59 -0.88
CA ASP A 192 -6.23 7.93 -1.61
C ASP A 192 -7.35 7.55 -0.63
N GLU A 193 -8.55 7.35 -1.15
CA GLU A 193 -9.72 6.95 -0.38
C GLU A 193 -9.98 5.46 -0.58
N PHE A 194 -10.11 4.68 0.51
CA PHE A 194 -10.30 3.24 0.41
C PHE A 194 -11.62 2.90 -0.28
N GLY A 195 -11.55 2.07 -1.32
CA GLY A 195 -12.75 1.67 -2.07
C GLY A 195 -13.18 2.66 -3.16
N ASP A 196 -12.46 3.77 -3.33
CA ASP A 196 -12.74 4.70 -4.43
C ASP A 196 -12.52 4.03 -5.81
N GLN A 197 -13.60 3.99 -6.60
CA GLN A 197 -13.57 3.37 -7.92
C GLN A 197 -13.26 4.34 -9.06
N THR A 198 -13.02 5.61 -8.76
CA THR A 198 -12.90 6.70 -9.72
C THR A 198 -11.46 7.17 -9.96
N THR A 199 -10.53 6.90 -9.05
CA THR A 199 -9.16 7.42 -9.19
C THR A 199 -8.17 6.40 -9.73
N ASN A 200 -7.40 6.81 -10.75
CA ASN A 200 -6.10 6.23 -11.08
C ASN A 200 -6.04 4.70 -11.28
N LYS A 201 -7.09 4.10 -11.88
CA LYS A 201 -7.20 2.64 -12.08
C LYS A 201 -6.82 2.19 -13.49
N ASP A 202 -6.09 1.08 -13.59
CA ASP A 202 -5.54 0.58 -14.87
C ASP A 202 -6.56 -0.08 -15.82
N LYS A 203 -7.73 -0.54 -15.33
CA LYS A 203 -8.71 -1.27 -16.18
C LYS A 203 -10.15 -0.77 -16.16
N ALA A 204 -10.69 -0.55 -14.96
CA ALA A 204 -12.09 -0.21 -14.74
C ALA A 204 -12.17 0.98 -13.77
N ASN A 205 -11.92 2.15 -14.33
CA ASN A 205 -12.08 3.45 -13.70
C ASN A 205 -13.53 3.93 -13.91
N GLN A 206 -14.23 4.26 -12.81
CA GLN A 206 -15.63 4.69 -12.78
C GLN A 206 -15.82 6.21 -12.74
N LEU A 207 -14.75 6.99 -12.93
CA LEU A 207 -14.85 8.43 -13.12
C LEU A 207 -15.81 8.71 -14.27
N LEU A 208 -16.78 9.59 -14.04
CA LEU A 208 -17.78 9.92 -15.03
C LEU A 208 -17.13 10.67 -16.21
N PRO A 209 -17.63 10.49 -17.45
CA PRO A 209 -17.14 11.27 -18.59
C PRO A 209 -17.26 12.79 -18.41
N ALA A 210 -18.22 13.24 -17.59
CA ALA A 210 -18.39 14.66 -17.24
C ALA A 210 -17.19 15.23 -16.45
N ASN A 211 -16.50 14.36 -15.71
CA ASN A 211 -15.30 14.66 -14.93
C ASN A 211 -14.03 14.19 -15.65
N GLY A 212 -14.13 13.92 -16.96
CA GLY A 212 -13.00 13.54 -17.81
C GLY A 212 -12.67 12.05 -17.85
N GLY A 213 -13.45 11.21 -17.16
CA GLY A 213 -13.27 9.77 -17.13
C GLY A 213 -13.41 9.09 -18.51
N ARG A 214 -12.53 8.11 -18.76
CA ARG A 214 -12.44 7.38 -20.05
C ARG A 214 -12.51 5.85 -19.89
N GLY A 215 -12.76 5.37 -18.67
CA GLY A 215 -12.88 3.95 -18.34
C GLY A 215 -11.59 3.28 -17.87
N SER A 216 -10.42 3.82 -18.20
CA SER A 216 -9.11 3.34 -17.73
C SER A 216 -8.10 4.49 -17.73
N ILE A 217 -7.07 4.38 -16.89
CA ILE A 217 -5.95 5.31 -16.77
C ILE A 217 -4.67 4.60 -17.26
N ASP A 218 -3.83 5.34 -17.99
CA ASP A 218 -2.45 4.96 -18.30
C ASP A 218 -1.47 5.99 -17.72
N TRP A 219 -0.17 5.82 -17.98
CA TRP A 219 0.91 6.67 -17.45
C TRP A 219 0.83 8.15 -17.86
N GLU A 220 0.08 8.47 -18.91
CA GLU A 220 -0.03 9.83 -19.46
C GLU A 220 -1.46 10.38 -19.41
N THR A 221 -2.39 9.62 -18.83
CA THR A 221 -3.79 10.06 -18.71
C THR A 221 -3.88 11.12 -17.64
N ASP A 222 -4.41 12.28 -18.04
CA ASP A 222 -4.77 13.41 -17.19
C ASP A 222 -6.28 13.60 -17.35
N ALA A 223 -7.06 12.90 -16.51
CA ALA A 223 -8.50 12.88 -16.63
C ALA A 223 -9.13 14.20 -16.18
N ASN A 224 -8.63 14.79 -15.09
CA ASN A 224 -9.15 16.04 -14.53
C ASN A 224 -8.70 17.28 -15.33
N GLY A 225 -7.69 17.17 -16.20
CA GLY A 225 -7.19 18.23 -17.06
C GLY A 225 -6.33 19.27 -16.35
N ASP A 226 -5.71 18.90 -15.22
CA ASP A 226 -4.86 19.80 -14.43
C ASP A 226 -3.42 19.92 -14.98
N GLY A 227 -3.10 19.13 -16.01
CA GLY A 227 -1.78 19.08 -16.65
C GLY A 227 -0.81 18.07 -16.03
N ILE A 228 -1.26 17.29 -15.04
CA ILE A 228 -0.49 16.25 -14.35
C ILE A 228 -1.16 14.90 -14.63
N PRO A 229 -0.42 13.88 -15.10
CA PRO A 229 -1.00 12.55 -15.24
C PRO A 229 -1.51 11.98 -13.90
N ASP A 230 -2.69 11.37 -13.90
CA ASP A 230 -3.37 10.82 -12.72
C ASP A 230 -2.55 9.74 -12.00
N ALA A 231 -1.66 9.08 -12.75
CA ALA A 231 -0.73 8.06 -12.27
C ALA A 231 0.53 8.64 -11.60
N ARG A 232 0.61 9.96 -11.35
CA ARG A 232 1.69 10.61 -10.60
C ARG A 232 1.18 11.14 -9.26
N GLU A 233 2.07 11.79 -8.53
CA GLU A 233 1.69 12.60 -7.38
C GLU A 233 0.61 13.62 -7.77
N ARG A 234 -0.38 13.83 -6.90
CA ARG A 234 -1.50 14.75 -7.16
C ARG A 234 -1.91 15.50 -5.91
N MET A 235 -2.60 16.62 -6.12
CA MET A 235 -3.32 17.30 -5.05
C MET A 235 -4.48 16.43 -4.53
N VAL A 236 -4.93 16.75 -3.33
CA VAL A 236 -6.01 16.08 -2.61
C VAL A 236 -7.09 17.11 -2.31
N ASP A 237 -8.33 16.65 -2.13
CA ASP A 237 -9.42 17.48 -1.62
C ASP A 237 -9.41 17.41 -0.09
N THR A 238 -9.11 18.53 0.58
CA THR A 238 -9.00 18.56 2.04
C THR A 238 -10.24 19.08 2.76
N ASP A 239 -11.20 19.66 2.03
CA ASP A 239 -12.39 20.26 2.61
C ASP A 239 -13.72 19.60 2.19
N GLY A 240 -13.64 18.61 1.29
CA GLY A 240 -14.74 17.78 0.85
C GLY A 240 -15.66 18.46 -0.16
N ASP A 241 -15.18 19.49 -0.86
CA ASP A 241 -15.92 20.17 -1.92
C ASP A 241 -15.75 19.54 -3.32
N CYS A 242 -15.01 18.43 -3.40
CA CYS A 242 -14.58 17.69 -4.57
C CYS A 242 -13.66 18.45 -5.52
N VAL A 243 -12.96 19.46 -5.02
CA VAL A 243 -11.96 20.19 -5.78
C VAL A 243 -10.60 19.90 -5.14
N LEU A 244 -9.70 19.35 -5.95
CA LEU A 244 -8.32 19.16 -5.51
C LEU A 244 -7.68 20.52 -5.24
N ASP A 245 -7.22 20.76 -4.02
CA ASP A 245 -6.82 22.09 -3.57
C ASP A 245 -5.46 22.14 -2.87
N THR A 246 -4.96 21.00 -2.38
CA THR A 246 -3.76 20.95 -1.53
C THR A 246 -2.84 19.81 -1.91
N TRP A 247 -1.52 20.05 -1.89
CA TRP A 247 -0.53 18.97 -1.91
C TRP A 247 -0.38 18.40 -0.49
N TRP A 248 -0.61 17.10 -0.34
CA TRP A 248 -0.39 16.45 0.93
C TRP A 248 1.08 16.03 1.08
N THR A 249 1.76 16.62 2.06
CA THR A 249 3.13 16.24 2.43
C THR A 249 3.13 15.99 3.93
N PRO A 250 3.35 14.74 4.39
CA PRO A 250 3.43 14.44 5.81
C PRO A 250 4.44 15.34 6.51
N SER A 251 4.06 15.96 7.64
CA SER A 251 4.97 16.82 8.42
C SER A 251 6.23 16.09 8.89
N THR A 252 6.20 14.76 8.97
CA THR A 252 7.35 13.90 9.29
C THR A 252 8.38 13.79 8.16
N ALA A 253 8.05 14.17 6.92
CA ALA A 253 8.95 14.10 5.78
C ALA A 253 10.06 15.17 5.80
N GLY A 254 9.88 16.27 6.55
CA GLY A 254 10.79 17.42 6.61
C GLY A 254 12.02 17.28 7.54
N GLY A 255 12.45 16.05 7.84
CA GLY A 255 13.50 15.71 8.83
C GLY A 255 14.95 16.00 8.45
#